data_AF-A0A5E4IFA0-F1
#
_entry.id   AF-A0A5E4IFA0-F1
#
_cell.length_a   1.000
_cell.length_b   1.000
_cell.length_c   1.000
_cell.angle_alpha   90.00
_cell.angle_beta   90.00
_cell.angle_gamma   90.00
#
_symmetry.space_group_name_H-M   'P 1'
#
loop_
_entity.id
_entity.type
_entity.pdbx_description
1 polymer ?
#
loop_
_entity_poly.entity_id
_entity_poly.type
_entity_poly.pdbx_seq_one_letter_code
_entity_poly.pdbx_strand_id
1 'polypeptide(L)'
;MYTTIEQKRAARLARKRKAEQEYKEWLANQADGATTKEQSKAERFKAKKPLPPAESEGKYEVRFAQLLTEIMTGKPTNAKPQLIKMPETVYEPIALVLSSTEQFYYRTTPNHCPCEGWFYSVERFGKGKCRHHTLAYPEQAARNATEIERIKAEKKEAGRVREKTKALASPIDAIKAALQERGLKVSGVRANACDSVTIRIPFRDTPTAEDERQEDLILQTARRAAPGARIVVSAM
;
A
#
# COMPACT_ATOMS: atom_id res chain seq x y z
N MET A 1 57.04 -22.89 26.82
CA MET A 1 57.05 -21.90 25.71
C MET A 1 55.92 -20.92 25.95
N TYR A 2 56.21 -19.64 26.19
CA TYR A 2 55.18 -18.62 26.43
C TYR A 2 54.69 -18.04 25.11
N THR A 3 53.37 -18.06 24.88
CA THR A 3 52.77 -17.44 23.69
C THR A 3 52.82 -15.92 23.81
N THR A 4 53.35 -15.27 22.77
CA THR A 4 53.51 -13.82 22.75
C THR A 4 52.14 -13.13 22.69
N ILE A 5 52.09 -11.87 23.14
CA ILE A 5 50.85 -11.07 23.11
C ILE A 5 50.29 -10.98 21.69
N GLU A 6 51.16 -10.93 20.68
CA GLU A 6 50.78 -10.93 19.26
C GLU A 6 50.16 -12.25 18.82
N GLN A 7 50.71 -13.39 19.25
CA GLN A 7 50.12 -14.71 18.97
C GLN A 7 48.72 -14.85 19.60
N LYS A 8 48.52 -14.31 20.81
CA LYS A 8 47.21 -14.28 21.46
C LYS A 8 46.21 -13.37 20.72
N ARG A 9 46.66 -12.22 20.22
CA ARG A 9 45.83 -11.31 19.40
C ARG A 9 45.44 -11.93 18.05
N ALA A 10 46.39 -12.56 17.36
CA ALA A 10 46.16 -13.27 16.11
C ALA A 10 45.14 -14.41 16.29
N ALA A 11 45.30 -15.22 17.35
CA ALA A 11 44.36 -16.29 17.67
C ALA A 11 42.94 -15.77 17.98
N ARG A 12 42.82 -14.63 18.68
CA ARG A 12 41.53 -13.98 18.96
C ARG A 12 40.85 -13.47 17.69
N LEU A 13 41.60 -12.85 16.79
CA LEU A 13 41.09 -12.38 15.49
C LEU A 13 40.64 -13.54 14.60
N ALA A 14 41.40 -14.65 14.57
CA ALA A 14 41.03 -15.85 13.83
C ALA A 14 39.72 -16.47 14.35
N ARG A 15 39.55 -16.56 15.68
CA ARG A 15 38.30 -17.03 16.30
C ARG A 15 37.11 -16.12 15.96
N LYS A 16 37.32 -14.80 15.97
CA LYS A 16 36.26 -13.84 15.63
C LYS A 16 35.83 -13.97 14.16
N ARG A 17 36.78 -14.11 13.22
CA ARG A 17 36.49 -14.33 11.80
C ARG A 17 35.73 -15.64 11.56
N LYS A 18 36.14 -16.71 12.23
CA LYS A 18 35.45 -18.01 12.14
C LYS A 18 34.00 -17.92 12.65
N ALA A 19 33.79 -17.27 13.79
CA ALA A 19 32.44 -17.05 14.34
C ALA A 19 31.57 -16.17 13.42
N GLU A 20 32.13 -15.12 12.81
CA GLU A 20 31.40 -14.30 11.83
C GLU A 20 31.03 -15.08 10.56
N GLN A 21 31.88 -16.01 10.14
CA GLN A 21 31.64 -16.87 8.99
C GLN A 21 30.56 -17.91 9.27
N GLU A 22 30.64 -18.59 10.42
CA GLU A 22 29.60 -19.52 10.91
C GLU A 22 28.24 -18.81 11.09
N TYR A 23 28.24 -17.55 11.56
CA TYR A 23 27.02 -16.76 11.69
C TYR A 23 26.40 -16.40 10.33
N LYS A 24 27.23 -16.05 9.33
CA LYS A 24 26.76 -15.80 7.96
C LYS A 24 26.19 -17.06 7.30
N GLU A 25 26.84 -18.20 7.50
CA GLU A 25 26.35 -19.50 7.01
C GLU A 25 25.04 -19.90 7.68
N TRP A 26 24.89 -19.64 8.99
CA TRP A 26 23.63 -19.86 9.70
C TRP A 26 22.50 -18.96 9.19
N LEU A 27 22.77 -17.68 8.91
CA LEU A 27 21.80 -16.76 8.30
C LEU A 27 21.39 -17.20 6.89
N ALA A 28 22.33 -17.66 6.06
CA ALA A 28 22.04 -18.16 4.72
C ALA A 28 21.16 -19.42 4.77
N ASN A 29 21.47 -20.37 5.65
CA ASN A 29 20.69 -21.60 5.82
C ASN A 29 19.27 -21.34 6.36
N GLN A 30 19.05 -20.30 7.17
CA GLN A 30 17.70 -19.90 7.59
C GLN A 30 16.88 -19.29 6.46
N ALA A 31 17.51 -18.47 5.60
CA ALA A 31 16.83 -17.83 4.47
C ALA A 31 16.38 -18.85 3.41
N ASP A 32 17.23 -19.82 3.10
CA ASP A 32 16.94 -20.85 2.08
C ASP A 32 15.95 -21.91 2.57
N GLY A 33 15.99 -22.26 3.87
CA GLY A 33 15.07 -23.23 4.48
C GLY A 33 13.65 -22.71 4.71
N ALA A 34 13.47 -21.39 4.91
CA ALA A 34 12.17 -20.75 5.04
C ALA A 34 11.49 -20.63 3.66
N THR A 35 12.21 -20.09 2.67
CA THR A 35 11.67 -19.82 1.33
C THR A 35 11.21 -21.07 0.57
N THR A 36 11.94 -22.18 0.64
CA THR A 36 11.55 -23.45 -0.03
C THR A 36 10.35 -24.14 0.62
N LYS A 37 10.26 -24.14 1.95
CA LYS A 37 9.07 -24.67 2.67
C LYS A 37 7.84 -23.77 2.52
N GLU A 38 8.02 -22.48 2.37
CA GLU A 38 6.92 -21.50 2.23
C GLU A 38 6.37 -21.45 0.79
N GLN A 39 7.21 -21.59 -0.23
CA GLN A 39 6.78 -21.73 -1.62
C GLN A 39 5.96 -23.01 -1.81
N SER A 40 6.42 -24.15 -1.30
CA SER A 40 5.70 -25.44 -1.39
C SER A 40 4.36 -25.45 -0.64
N LYS A 41 4.25 -24.77 0.52
CA LYS A 41 2.96 -24.60 1.22
C LYS A 41 2.02 -23.67 0.46
N ALA A 42 2.52 -22.55 -0.07
CA ALA A 42 1.72 -21.61 -0.84
C ALA A 42 1.21 -22.22 -2.16
N GLU A 43 2.01 -23.04 -2.83
CA GLU A 43 1.59 -23.81 -4.01
C GLU A 43 0.54 -24.87 -3.68
N ARG A 44 0.68 -25.56 -2.53
CA ARG A 44 -0.34 -26.50 -2.04
C ARG A 44 -1.71 -25.86 -1.84
N PHE A 45 -1.77 -24.58 -1.45
CA PHE A 45 -3.04 -23.87 -1.31
C PHE A 45 -3.63 -23.39 -2.65
N LYS A 46 -2.79 -23.09 -3.65
CA LYS A 46 -3.26 -22.74 -5.01
C LYS A 46 -3.93 -23.90 -5.74
N ALA A 47 -3.60 -25.15 -5.37
CA ALA A 47 -4.17 -26.35 -5.96
C ALA A 47 -5.52 -26.79 -5.35
N LYS A 48 -5.97 -26.16 -4.25
CA LYS A 48 -7.23 -26.54 -3.59
C LYS A 48 -8.42 -25.79 -4.16
N LYS A 49 -9.58 -26.46 -4.21
CA LYS A 49 -10.82 -25.86 -4.70
C LYS A 49 -11.31 -24.77 -3.74
N PRO A 50 -11.82 -23.63 -4.24
CA PRO A 50 -12.48 -22.66 -3.37
C PRO A 50 -13.68 -23.32 -2.70
N LEU A 51 -13.99 -22.91 -1.47
CA LEU A 51 -15.18 -23.43 -0.81
C LEU A 51 -16.44 -22.90 -1.52
N PRO A 52 -17.50 -23.70 -1.58
CA PRO A 52 -18.80 -23.17 -1.97
C PRO A 52 -19.18 -22.02 -1.01
N PRO A 53 -19.94 -21.02 -1.50
CA PRO A 53 -20.41 -19.93 -0.67
C PRO A 53 -21.19 -20.51 0.52
N ALA A 54 -20.88 -20.04 1.72
CA ALA A 54 -21.65 -20.45 2.88
C ALA A 54 -23.00 -19.74 2.84
N GLU A 55 -24.07 -20.48 3.14
CA GLU A 55 -25.41 -19.92 3.32
C GLU A 55 -25.52 -19.07 4.60
N SER A 56 -24.62 -19.29 5.56
CA SER A 56 -24.54 -18.55 6.81
C SER A 56 -23.52 -17.41 6.76
N GLU A 57 -23.63 -16.48 7.70
CA GLU A 57 -22.65 -15.39 7.92
C GLU A 57 -21.24 -15.87 8.28
N GLY A 58 -20.98 -17.19 8.30
CA GLY A 58 -19.70 -17.76 8.72
C GLY A 58 -19.42 -17.58 10.21
N LYS A 59 -20.45 -17.36 11.02
CA LYS A 59 -20.41 -17.32 12.48
C LYS A 59 -21.05 -18.59 13.04
N TYR A 60 -20.38 -19.21 14.01
CA TYR A 60 -20.85 -20.42 14.66
C TYR A 60 -20.91 -20.19 16.16
N GLU A 61 -22.01 -20.57 16.80
CA GLU A 61 -22.12 -20.49 18.26
C GLU A 61 -21.03 -21.33 18.92
N VAL A 62 -20.54 -20.86 20.07
CA VAL A 62 -19.51 -21.58 20.83
C VAL A 62 -19.95 -22.99 21.21
N ARG A 63 -21.22 -23.17 21.57
CA ARG A 63 -21.78 -24.48 21.91
C ARG A 63 -21.67 -25.47 20.74
N PHE A 64 -21.90 -24.99 19.51
CA PHE A 64 -21.77 -25.82 18.32
C PHE A 64 -20.32 -26.24 18.08
N ALA A 65 -19.36 -25.32 18.20
CA ALA A 65 -17.94 -25.63 18.06
C ALA A 65 -17.43 -26.56 19.17
N GLN A 66 -17.92 -26.41 20.40
CA GLN A 66 -17.65 -27.32 21.51
C GLN A 66 -18.16 -28.71 21.19
N LEU A 67 -19.44 -28.86 20.85
CA LEU A 67 -20.03 -30.14 20.49
C LEU A 67 -19.29 -30.83 19.34
N LEU A 68 -18.91 -30.07 18.29
CA LEU A 68 -18.12 -30.60 17.19
C LEU A 68 -16.75 -31.11 17.66
N THR A 69 -16.08 -30.37 18.55
CA THR A 69 -14.80 -30.77 19.13
C THR A 69 -14.96 -32.04 19.98
N GLU A 70 -16.03 -32.15 20.77
CA GLU A 70 -16.34 -33.33 21.56
C GLU A 70 -16.58 -34.55 20.67
N ILE A 71 -17.36 -34.40 19.60
CA ILE A 71 -17.60 -35.46 18.62
C ILE A 71 -16.29 -35.91 17.96
N MET A 72 -15.44 -34.95 17.57
CA MET A 72 -14.18 -35.26 16.88
C MET A 72 -13.12 -35.87 17.80
N THR A 73 -13.13 -35.54 19.10
CA THR A 73 -12.08 -35.96 20.05
C THR A 73 -12.54 -37.05 21.02
N GLY A 74 -13.84 -37.33 21.08
CA GLY A 74 -14.45 -38.29 22.01
C GLY A 74 -14.38 -37.87 23.49
N LYS A 75 -14.03 -36.61 23.77
CA LYS A 75 -13.83 -36.11 25.15
C LYS A 75 -14.73 -34.89 25.39
N PRO A 76 -15.47 -34.85 26.52
CA PRO A 76 -16.20 -33.65 26.89
C PRO A 76 -15.23 -32.48 27.11
N THR A 77 -15.55 -31.32 26.58
CA THR A 77 -14.68 -30.14 26.67
C THR A 77 -15.48 -28.86 26.89
N ASN A 78 -15.25 -28.25 28.05
CA ASN A 78 -15.69 -26.88 28.34
C ASN A 78 -14.70 -25.82 27.83
N ALA A 79 -13.56 -26.25 27.27
CA ALA A 79 -12.55 -25.33 26.78
C ALA A 79 -13.07 -24.55 25.56
N LYS A 80 -12.76 -23.27 25.50
CA LYS A 80 -12.98 -22.42 24.32
C LYS A 80 -11.63 -22.14 23.65
N PRO A 81 -11.09 -23.08 22.85
CA PRO A 81 -9.83 -22.87 22.18
C PRO A 81 -9.90 -21.62 21.29
N GLN A 82 -8.84 -20.80 21.29
CA GLN A 82 -8.81 -19.59 20.48
C GLN A 82 -8.85 -19.89 18.96
N LEU A 83 -8.37 -21.06 18.56
CA LEU A 83 -8.25 -21.51 17.19
C LEU A 83 -8.55 -23.00 17.09
N ILE A 84 -9.44 -23.38 16.18
CA ILE A 84 -9.71 -24.77 15.80
C ILE A 84 -9.37 -24.90 14.31
N LYS A 85 -8.39 -25.75 14.01
CA LYS A 85 -8.02 -26.06 12.61
C LYS A 85 -8.87 -27.23 12.14
N MET A 86 -9.61 -27.03 11.06
CA MET A 86 -10.39 -28.12 10.46
C MET A 86 -9.44 -29.10 9.75
N PRO A 87 -9.84 -30.37 9.60
CA PRO A 87 -9.08 -31.36 8.86
C PRO A 87 -8.76 -30.91 7.43
N GLU A 88 -7.65 -31.38 6.88
CA GLU A 88 -7.30 -31.09 5.50
C GLU A 88 -8.27 -31.77 4.53
N THR A 89 -8.77 -31.02 3.56
CA THR A 89 -9.63 -31.53 2.49
C THR A 89 -9.10 -31.09 1.11
N VAL A 90 -9.81 -31.49 0.05
CA VAL A 90 -9.62 -31.01 -1.33
C VAL A 90 -9.98 -29.52 -1.51
N TYR A 91 -10.68 -28.93 -0.54
CA TYR A 91 -11.04 -27.52 -0.52
C TYR A 91 -9.99 -26.70 0.24
N GLU A 92 -10.00 -25.38 0.03
CA GLU A 92 -9.16 -24.44 0.77
C GLU A 92 -9.29 -24.68 2.29
N PRO A 93 -8.21 -24.49 3.06
CA PRO A 93 -8.22 -24.76 4.50
C PRO A 93 -9.23 -23.85 5.21
N ILE A 94 -9.80 -24.39 6.27
CA ILE A 94 -10.73 -23.68 7.14
C ILE A 94 -10.19 -23.69 8.56
N ALA A 95 -10.29 -22.54 9.22
CA ALA A 95 -10.06 -22.43 10.64
C ALA A 95 -11.24 -21.71 11.29
N LEU A 96 -11.66 -22.18 12.47
CA LEU A 96 -12.60 -21.49 13.33
C LEU A 96 -11.80 -20.71 14.37
N VAL A 97 -12.03 -19.40 14.47
CA VAL A 97 -11.32 -18.54 15.42
C VAL A 97 -12.31 -17.89 16.37
N LEU A 98 -12.04 -18.00 17.67
CA LEU A 98 -12.92 -17.45 18.70
C LEU A 98 -12.97 -15.92 18.60
N SER A 99 -14.19 -15.38 18.69
CA SER A 99 -14.41 -13.94 18.74
C SER A 99 -13.85 -13.33 20.01
N SER A 100 -13.58 -12.03 19.99
CA SER A 100 -13.17 -11.29 21.19
C SER A 100 -14.23 -11.29 22.30
N THR A 101 -15.51 -11.45 21.95
CA THR A 101 -16.62 -11.57 22.92
C THR A 101 -16.81 -13.00 23.43
N GLU A 102 -16.05 -13.97 22.91
CA GLU A 102 -16.13 -15.40 23.25
C GLU A 102 -17.53 -16.02 23.14
N GLN A 103 -18.37 -15.45 22.28
CA GLN A 103 -19.74 -15.89 22.04
C GLN A 103 -19.87 -16.75 20.78
N PHE A 104 -19.01 -16.52 19.79
CA PHE A 104 -19.04 -17.21 18.51
C PHE A 104 -17.63 -17.44 17.96
N TYR A 105 -17.54 -18.39 17.04
CA TYR A 105 -16.36 -18.62 16.22
C TYR A 105 -16.59 -18.09 14.80
N TYR A 106 -15.61 -17.40 14.26
CA TYR A 106 -15.58 -17.02 12.86
C TYR A 106 -14.93 -18.10 12.03
N ARG A 107 -15.58 -18.52 10.94
CA ARG A 107 -14.98 -19.30 9.87
C ARG A 107 -14.06 -18.43 9.06
N THR A 108 -12.77 -18.76 9.10
CA THR A 108 -11.71 -18.05 8.38
C THR A 108 -11.11 -18.96 7.32
N THR A 109 -10.92 -18.41 6.13
CA THR A 109 -10.17 -19.03 5.04
C THR A 109 -8.95 -18.18 4.73
N PRO A 110 -7.98 -18.69 3.93
CA PRO A 110 -6.83 -17.91 3.49
C PRO A 110 -7.19 -16.55 2.88
N ASN A 111 -8.37 -16.46 2.25
CA ASN A 111 -8.77 -15.32 1.46
C ASN A 111 -9.88 -14.48 2.12
N HIS A 112 -10.46 -14.93 3.24
CA HIS A 112 -11.65 -14.30 3.81
C HIS A 112 -11.76 -14.46 5.35
N CYS A 113 -12.18 -13.38 6.02
CA CYS A 113 -12.75 -13.40 7.37
C CYS A 113 -14.10 -12.66 7.37
N PRO A 114 -15.15 -13.21 7.99
CA PRO A 114 -16.46 -12.56 8.12
C PRO A 114 -16.47 -11.35 9.04
N CYS A 115 -15.44 -11.18 9.86
CA CYS A 115 -15.33 -10.17 10.91
C CYS A 115 -15.06 -8.73 10.42
N GLU A 116 -15.18 -8.46 9.12
CA GLU A 116 -14.97 -7.16 8.44
C GLU A 116 -13.57 -6.52 8.56
N GLY A 117 -12.78 -6.81 9.61
CA GLY A 117 -11.40 -6.35 9.78
C GLY A 117 -10.41 -6.91 8.75
N TRP A 118 -10.85 -7.86 7.93
CA TRP A 118 -10.13 -8.31 6.74
C TRP A 118 -10.29 -7.36 5.55
N PHE A 119 -11.34 -6.54 5.54
CA PHE A 119 -11.70 -5.63 4.44
C PHE A 119 -11.45 -4.14 4.73
N TYR A 120 -11.12 -3.77 5.97
CA TYR A 120 -10.85 -2.39 6.36
C TYR A 120 -9.37 -2.02 6.14
N SER A 121 -8.92 -1.10 5.26
CA SER A 121 -9.39 -0.44 4.03
C SER A 121 -8.11 0.08 3.29
N VAL A 122 -8.14 0.63 2.07
CA VAL A 122 -8.31 2.11 1.93
C VAL A 122 -9.35 2.54 0.88
N GLU A 123 -9.73 1.74 -0.11
CA GLU A 123 -10.61 2.26 -1.20
C GLU A 123 -11.83 1.43 -1.61
N ARG A 124 -11.96 0.14 -1.24
CA ARG A 124 -13.24 -0.63 -1.25
C ARG A 124 -13.08 -2.13 -0.92
N PHE A 125 -11.89 -2.71 -1.11
CA PHE A 125 -11.60 -4.14 -0.82
C PHE A 125 -10.14 -4.37 -0.39
N GLY A 126 -9.69 -3.71 0.68
CA GLY A 126 -8.29 -3.77 1.13
C GLY A 126 -8.02 -5.00 2.00
N LYS A 127 -7.02 -5.80 1.64
CA LYS A 127 -6.52 -6.94 2.45
C LYS A 127 -6.00 -6.44 3.81
N GLY A 128 -6.69 -6.78 4.88
CA GLY A 128 -6.19 -7.26 6.17
C GLY A 128 -5.41 -6.36 7.15
N LYS A 129 -6.07 -6.04 8.28
CA LYS A 129 -5.51 -6.26 9.63
C LYS A 129 -6.58 -6.89 10.54
N CYS A 130 -6.89 -8.16 10.28
CA CYS A 130 -7.83 -8.92 11.11
C CYS A 130 -7.09 -9.82 12.11
N ARG A 131 -7.41 -9.72 13.41
CA ARG A 131 -6.92 -10.65 14.45
C ARG A 131 -7.17 -12.11 14.09
N HIS A 132 -8.38 -12.44 13.65
CA HIS A 132 -8.77 -13.82 13.34
C HIS A 132 -7.94 -14.41 12.19
N HIS A 133 -7.72 -13.63 11.14
CA HIS A 133 -6.90 -14.07 10.01
C HIS A 133 -5.42 -14.18 10.40
N THR A 134 -4.89 -13.23 11.17
CA THR A 134 -3.52 -13.30 11.71
C THR A 134 -3.29 -14.54 12.57
N LEU A 135 -4.27 -14.95 13.38
CA LEU A 135 -4.19 -16.16 14.20
C LEU A 135 -4.27 -17.43 13.37
N ALA A 136 -5.17 -17.49 12.38
CA ALA A 136 -5.37 -18.67 11.56
C ALA A 136 -4.28 -18.87 10.48
N TYR A 137 -3.80 -17.78 9.88
CA TYR A 137 -2.92 -17.78 8.71
C TYR A 137 -1.79 -16.73 8.84
N PRO A 138 -0.88 -16.87 9.83
CA PRO A 138 0.13 -15.86 10.15
C PRO A 138 1.06 -15.52 8.97
N GLU A 139 1.48 -16.51 8.19
CA GLU A 139 2.35 -16.31 7.01
C GLU A 139 1.65 -15.49 5.90
N GLN A 140 0.34 -15.67 5.72
CA GLN A 140 -0.44 -14.92 4.74
C GLN A 140 -0.73 -13.51 5.24
N ALA A 141 -1.04 -13.38 6.53
CA ALA A 141 -1.21 -12.08 7.17
C ALA A 141 0.06 -11.23 7.09
N ALA A 142 1.25 -11.84 7.28
CA ALA A 142 2.53 -11.17 7.13
C ALA A 142 2.77 -10.67 5.69
N ARG A 143 2.54 -11.54 4.68
CA ARG A 143 2.63 -11.14 3.26
C ARG A 143 1.68 -10.01 2.91
N ASN A 144 0.44 -10.07 3.39
CA ASN A 144 -0.53 -9.01 3.17
C ASN A 144 -0.11 -7.71 3.86
N ALA A 145 0.45 -7.77 5.08
CA ALA A 145 0.96 -6.59 5.75
C ALA A 145 2.09 -5.92 4.93
N THR A 146 3.04 -6.69 4.41
CA THR A 146 4.09 -6.16 3.52
C THR A 146 3.51 -5.53 2.26
N GLU A 147 2.53 -6.17 1.64
CA GLU A 147 1.83 -5.66 0.45
C GLU A 147 1.08 -4.35 0.74
N ILE A 148 0.41 -4.24 1.88
CA ILE A 148 -0.26 -3.01 2.33
C ILE A 148 0.76 -1.88 2.49
N GLU A 149 1.88 -2.15 3.14
CA GLU A 149 2.92 -1.13 3.35
C GLU A 149 3.54 -0.70 2.01
N ARG A 150 3.70 -1.61 1.05
CA ARG A 150 4.09 -1.28 -0.32
C ARG A 150 3.06 -0.35 -0.98
N ILE A 151 1.78 -0.71 -0.97
CA ILE A 151 0.70 0.13 -1.55
C ILE A 151 0.64 1.50 -0.88
N LYS A 152 0.79 1.57 0.44
CA LYS A 152 0.84 2.85 1.16
C LYS A 152 2.05 3.69 0.74
N ALA A 153 3.21 3.06 0.58
CA ALA A 153 4.41 3.74 0.11
C ALA A 153 4.24 4.24 -1.32
N GLU A 154 3.67 3.44 -2.23
CA GLU A 154 3.34 3.84 -3.60
C GLU A 154 2.35 4.99 -3.65
N LYS A 155 1.28 4.97 -2.83
CA LYS A 155 0.33 6.09 -2.73
C LYS A 155 0.98 7.35 -2.16
N LYS A 156 1.85 7.22 -1.17
CA LYS A 156 2.61 8.34 -0.60
C LYS A 156 3.56 8.95 -1.64
N GLU A 157 4.20 8.10 -2.45
CA GLU A 157 5.06 8.55 -3.54
C GLU A 157 4.24 9.18 -4.68
N ALA A 158 3.11 8.59 -5.07
CA ALA A 158 2.18 9.18 -6.04
C ALA A 158 1.61 10.53 -5.55
N GLY A 159 1.33 10.66 -4.25
CA GLY A 159 0.95 11.92 -3.60
C GLY A 159 2.08 12.95 -3.64
N ARG A 160 3.32 12.54 -3.39
CA ARG A 160 4.52 13.39 -3.52
C ARG A 160 4.81 13.81 -4.95
N VAL A 161 4.59 12.92 -5.93
CA VAL A 161 4.70 13.26 -7.36
C VAL A 161 3.61 14.26 -7.75
N ARG A 162 2.38 14.13 -7.23
CA ARG A 162 1.29 15.12 -7.38
C ARG A 162 1.62 16.46 -6.72
N GLU A 163 2.24 16.48 -5.55
CA GLU A 163 2.72 17.72 -4.91
C GLU A 163 3.91 18.33 -5.67
N LYS A 164 4.83 17.52 -6.18
CA LYS A 164 5.94 17.99 -7.04
C LYS A 164 5.47 18.51 -8.40
N THR A 165 4.40 17.94 -8.98
CA THR A 165 3.77 18.49 -10.20
C THR A 165 2.94 19.74 -9.93
N LYS A 166 2.41 19.92 -8.71
CA LYS A 166 1.88 21.22 -8.24
C LYS A 166 2.98 22.25 -7.92
N ALA A 167 4.21 21.80 -7.63
CA ALA A 167 5.36 22.65 -7.34
C ALA A 167 6.22 22.99 -8.57
N LEU A 168 5.92 22.40 -9.74
CA LEU A 168 6.19 23.08 -11.02
C LEU A 168 5.20 24.24 -11.08
N ALA A 169 5.72 25.47 -10.92
CA ALA A 169 4.97 26.72 -10.82
C ALA A 169 3.62 26.66 -11.54
N SER A 170 2.52 26.85 -10.80
CA SER A 170 1.19 27.01 -11.38
C SER A 170 1.31 27.86 -12.64
N PRO A 171 0.87 27.38 -13.83
CA PRO A 171 0.99 28.13 -15.07
C PRO A 171 0.52 29.58 -14.94
N ILE A 172 -0.46 29.82 -14.06
CA ILE A 172 -0.94 31.16 -13.69
C ILE A 172 0.17 32.02 -13.07
N ASP A 173 0.91 31.50 -12.11
CA ASP A 173 1.93 32.26 -11.36
C ASP A 173 3.15 32.53 -12.25
N ALA A 174 3.54 31.56 -13.08
CA ALA A 174 4.58 31.75 -14.10
C ALA A 174 4.19 32.83 -15.12
N ILE A 175 2.94 32.81 -15.61
CA ILE A 175 2.42 33.84 -16.53
C ILE A 175 2.35 35.20 -15.84
N LYS A 176 1.86 35.29 -14.60
CA LYS A 176 1.77 36.56 -13.86
C LYS A 176 3.15 37.19 -13.65
N ALA A 177 4.15 36.40 -13.23
CA ALA A 177 5.51 36.87 -13.04
C ALA A 177 6.11 37.39 -14.35
N ALA A 178 5.98 36.62 -15.44
CA ALA A 178 6.53 37.00 -16.75
C ALA A 178 5.87 38.26 -17.35
N LEU A 179 4.57 38.45 -17.14
CA LEU A 179 3.86 39.65 -17.59
C LEU A 179 4.27 40.88 -16.75
N GLN A 180 4.46 40.72 -15.43
CA GLN A 180 4.90 41.78 -14.53
C GLN A 180 6.33 42.23 -14.83
N GLU A 181 7.26 41.30 -15.08
CA GLU A 181 8.65 41.60 -15.47
C GLU A 181 8.73 42.42 -16.76
N ARG A 182 7.78 42.22 -17.68
CA ARG A 182 7.70 42.97 -18.95
C ARG A 182 6.84 44.24 -18.87
N GLY A 183 6.29 44.57 -17.71
CA GLY A 183 5.43 45.75 -17.52
C GLY A 183 4.13 45.71 -18.32
N LEU A 184 3.66 44.52 -18.72
CA LEU A 184 2.46 44.37 -19.56
C LEU A 184 1.20 44.51 -18.72
N LYS A 185 0.29 45.39 -19.15
CA LYS A 185 -0.97 45.65 -18.45
C LYS A 185 -2.02 44.61 -18.84
N VAL A 186 -2.43 43.81 -17.86
CA VAL A 186 -3.53 42.84 -17.99
C VAL A 186 -4.53 43.02 -16.84
N SER A 187 -5.81 42.80 -17.12
CA SER A 187 -6.89 42.92 -16.14
C SER A 187 -7.00 41.68 -15.24
N GLY A 188 -6.44 40.55 -15.65
CA GLY A 188 -6.33 39.35 -14.81
C GLY A 188 -5.95 38.09 -15.56
N VAL A 189 -5.44 37.10 -14.81
CA VAL A 189 -5.08 35.77 -15.33
C VAL A 189 -5.83 34.72 -14.50
N ARG A 190 -6.60 33.85 -15.16
CA ARG A 190 -7.45 32.82 -14.51
C ARG A 190 -7.19 31.45 -15.14
N ALA A 191 -7.21 30.39 -14.33
CA ALA A 191 -7.32 29.03 -14.85
C ALA A 191 -8.78 28.66 -15.06
N ASN A 192 -9.06 27.94 -16.14
CA ASN A 192 -10.35 27.31 -16.40
C ASN A 192 -10.22 25.79 -16.28
N ALA A 193 -11.34 25.08 -16.42
CA ALA A 193 -11.33 23.63 -16.58
C ALA A 193 -10.49 23.21 -17.81
N CYS A 194 -9.85 22.04 -17.71
CA CYS A 194 -9.06 21.41 -18.79
C CYS A 194 -7.76 22.14 -19.19
N ASP A 195 -6.91 22.50 -18.21
CA ASP A 195 -5.54 23.00 -18.42
C ASP A 195 -5.42 24.26 -19.30
N SER A 196 -6.49 25.04 -19.38
CA SER A 196 -6.51 26.32 -20.10
C SER A 196 -6.40 27.52 -19.17
N VAL A 197 -5.66 28.55 -19.60
CA VAL A 197 -5.46 29.81 -18.89
C VAL A 197 -6.05 30.94 -19.72
N THR A 198 -6.96 31.71 -19.12
CA THR A 198 -7.50 32.92 -19.72
C THR A 198 -6.79 34.16 -19.22
N ILE A 199 -6.29 34.97 -20.16
CA ILE A 199 -5.73 36.31 -19.90
C ILE A 199 -6.77 37.34 -20.31
N ARG A 200 -7.13 38.22 -19.38
CA ARG A 200 -8.04 39.33 -19.63
C ARG A 200 -7.24 40.59 -19.94
N ILE A 201 -7.54 41.22 -21.07
CA ILE A 201 -6.91 42.45 -21.51
C ILE A 201 -7.98 43.55 -21.53
N PRO A 202 -7.68 44.79 -21.11
CA PRO A 202 -8.60 45.90 -21.29
C PRO A 202 -8.82 46.14 -22.78
N PHE A 203 -10.05 45.92 -23.26
CA PHE A 203 -10.41 46.10 -24.66
C PHE A 203 -10.83 47.55 -24.93
N ARG A 204 -10.57 48.04 -26.15
CA ARG A 204 -11.14 49.27 -26.70
C ARG A 204 -11.96 48.89 -27.92
N ASP A 205 -13.13 49.50 -28.10
CA ASP A 205 -14.06 49.18 -29.20
C ASP A 205 -13.43 49.32 -30.60
N THR A 206 -12.37 50.12 -30.72
CA THR A 206 -11.51 50.23 -31.91
C THR A 206 -10.07 49.90 -31.53
N PRO A 207 -9.58 48.69 -31.85
CA PRO A 207 -8.19 48.31 -31.58
C PRO A 207 -7.25 49.16 -32.43
N THR A 208 -6.23 49.72 -31.81
CA THR A 208 -5.13 50.38 -32.51
C THR A 208 -4.04 49.36 -32.86
N ALA A 209 -3.18 49.70 -33.82
CA ALA A 209 -2.01 48.87 -34.13
C ALA A 209 -1.06 48.66 -32.93
N GLU A 210 -1.13 49.52 -31.92
CA GLU A 210 -0.39 49.37 -30.66
C GLU A 210 -1.05 48.34 -29.73
N ASP A 211 -2.39 48.29 -29.70
CA ASP A 211 -3.15 47.29 -28.94
C ASP A 211 -2.92 45.88 -29.48
N GLU A 212 -2.91 45.70 -30.81
CA GLU A 212 -2.60 44.42 -31.47
C GLU A 212 -1.18 43.93 -31.15
N ARG A 213 -0.19 44.84 -31.20
CA ARG A 213 1.20 44.52 -30.82
C ARG A 213 1.33 44.14 -29.35
N GLN A 214 0.56 44.80 -28.48
CA GLN A 214 0.54 44.50 -27.06
C GLN A 214 -0.10 43.14 -26.78
N GLU A 215 -1.18 42.78 -27.46
CA GLU A 215 -1.82 41.47 -27.37
C GLU A 215 -0.88 40.34 -27.84
N ASP A 216 -0.23 40.51 -28.99
CA ASP A 216 0.76 39.55 -29.49
C ASP A 216 1.92 39.34 -28.50
N LEU A 217 2.39 40.43 -27.89
CA LEU A 217 3.47 40.37 -26.90
C LEU A 217 3.03 39.66 -25.61
N ILE A 218 1.79 39.87 -25.17
CA ILE A 218 1.17 39.16 -24.04
C ILE A 218 1.08 37.66 -24.33
N LEU A 219 0.58 37.28 -25.52
CA LEU A 219 0.45 35.89 -25.95
C LEU A 219 1.81 35.19 -26.05
N GLN A 220 2.81 35.84 -26.64
CA GLN A 220 4.15 35.30 -26.76
C GLN A 220 4.81 35.10 -25.39
N THR A 221 4.67 36.07 -24.50
CA THR A 221 5.21 36.02 -23.14
C THR A 221 4.55 34.89 -22.34
N ALA A 222 3.23 34.75 -22.42
CA ALA A 222 2.49 33.71 -21.73
C ALA A 222 2.82 32.31 -22.25
N ARG A 223 2.92 32.11 -23.57
CA ARG A 223 3.29 30.82 -24.18
C ARG A 223 4.70 30.39 -23.80
N ARG A 224 5.63 31.35 -23.67
CA ARG A 224 6.99 31.07 -23.21
C ARG A 224 7.04 30.71 -21.72
N ALA A 225 6.22 31.35 -20.89
CA ALA A 225 6.14 31.08 -19.46
C ALA A 225 5.46 29.74 -19.15
N ALA A 226 4.52 29.31 -19.98
CA ALA A 226 3.76 28.07 -19.82
C ALA A 226 3.61 27.30 -21.15
N PRO A 227 4.67 26.62 -21.64
CA PRO A 227 4.69 26.00 -22.97
C PRO A 227 3.71 24.84 -23.18
N GLY A 228 3.10 24.31 -22.12
CA GLY A 228 2.09 23.25 -22.18
C GLY A 228 0.65 23.70 -21.89
N ALA A 229 0.42 24.98 -21.58
CA ALA A 229 -0.92 25.48 -21.23
C ALA A 229 -1.65 26.02 -22.46
N ARG A 230 -2.96 25.74 -22.57
CA ARG A 230 -3.80 26.35 -23.61
C ARG A 230 -4.16 27.78 -23.19
N ILE A 231 -3.54 28.77 -23.84
CA ILE A 231 -3.76 30.19 -23.52
C ILE A 231 -4.89 30.75 -24.39
N VAL A 232 -5.85 31.41 -23.74
CA VAL A 232 -6.99 32.09 -24.37
C VAL A 232 -6.97 33.55 -23.93
N VAL A 233 -7.10 34.48 -24.87
CA VAL A 233 -7.30 35.90 -24.55
C VAL A 233 -8.81 36.17 -24.56
N SER A 234 -9.26 36.92 -23.57
CA SER A 234 -10.64 37.40 -23.48
C SER A 234 -10.62 38.91 -23.27
N ALA A 235 -11.46 39.61 -24.02
CA ALA A 235 -11.84 40.96 -23.67
C ALA A 235 -12.55 40.98 -22.31
N MET A 236 -12.37 42.07 -21.56
CA MET A 236 -13.21 42.40 -20.41
C MET A 236 -14.40 43.23 -20.85
#